data_AF-A0AAD1T0Q7-F1
#
_entry.id   AF-A0AAD1T0Q7-F1
#
_cell.length_a   1.000
_cell.length_b   1.000
_cell.length_c   1.000
_cell.angle_alpha   90.00
_cell.angle_beta   90.00
_cell.angle_gamma   90.00
#
_symmetry.space_group_name_H-M   'P 1'
#
loop_
_entity.id
_entity.type
_entity.pdbx_description
1 polymer ?
#
loop_
_entity_poly.entity_id
_entity_poly.type
_entity_poly.pdbx_seq_one_letter_code
_entity_poly.pdbx_strand_id
1 'polypeptide(L)'
;MNDQDYATTFMALILLTCSVFFTAEGENQGTCKVSSFENRQQLPNKTLFKTGEHLQYQCDEGYVSPHKNIVEETMCLSSGWSTILQCIEITCTVPSTTGVLSKRLIYRNSEVAKFSCDDGLMLNGSEISQCHYYGWDPPLPTCEEIRDRCPPRPRPSNTEEIPSKQHYSNGEEVQIKCLPGFKLHGSESILCINGSWTSLPQCICK
;
A
#
# COMPACT_ATOMS: atom_id res chain seq x y z
N MET A 1 7.04 80.18 -50.46
CA MET A 1 7.81 79.32 -51.37
C MET A 1 6.81 78.45 -52.12
N ASN A 2 6.65 78.79 -53.40
CA ASN A 2 6.02 78.15 -54.56
C ASN A 2 4.70 77.36 -54.46
N ASP A 3 3.65 77.98 -55.00
CA ASP A 3 2.87 77.62 -56.20
C ASP A 3 2.73 76.17 -56.71
N GLN A 4 1.46 75.90 -57.11
CA GLN A 4 0.96 75.04 -58.20
C GLN A 4 0.75 73.51 -57.97
N ASP A 5 -0.53 73.13 -58.06
CA ASP A 5 -1.08 72.23 -59.10
C ASP A 5 -1.32 70.71 -58.88
N TYR A 6 -2.47 70.29 -59.43
CA TYR A 6 -2.92 68.97 -59.86
C TYR A 6 -3.26 67.86 -58.85
N ALA A 7 -4.58 67.70 -58.69
CA ALA A 7 -5.22 66.39 -58.68
C ALA A 7 -4.75 65.50 -59.85
N THR A 8 -4.92 64.18 -59.70
CA THR A 8 -4.60 63.06 -60.62
C THR A 8 -3.19 62.51 -60.44
N THR A 9 -3.00 61.34 -59.84
CA THR A 9 -3.08 60.06 -60.56
C THR A 9 -3.27 58.88 -59.58
N PHE A 10 -4.44 58.23 -59.64
CA PHE A 10 -4.65 56.78 -59.60
C PHE A 10 -3.68 55.87 -58.80
N MET A 11 -4.16 55.30 -57.68
CA MET A 11 -4.43 53.86 -57.53
C MET A 11 -4.41 53.40 -56.06
N ALA A 12 -5.38 52.54 -55.76
CA ALA A 12 -5.42 51.55 -54.69
C ALA A 12 -5.95 51.97 -53.29
N LEU A 13 -7.20 51.54 -53.05
CA LEU A 13 -7.66 50.73 -51.89
C LEU A 13 -7.21 51.21 -50.49
N ILE A 14 -8.08 51.54 -49.52
CA ILE A 14 -9.19 50.74 -48.99
C ILE A 14 -10.23 51.68 -48.34
N LEU A 15 -11.49 51.33 -48.56
CA LEU A 15 -12.72 51.98 -48.15
C LEU A 15 -13.05 51.77 -46.65
N LEU A 16 -13.57 52.85 -46.05
CA LEU A 16 -14.80 52.92 -45.23
C LEU A 16 -15.36 51.59 -44.67
N THR A 17 -15.45 51.46 -43.34
CA THR A 17 -16.73 51.48 -42.58
C THR A 17 -16.51 51.03 -41.13
N CYS A 18 -16.76 51.95 -40.21
CA CYS A 18 -16.85 51.72 -38.78
C CYS A 18 -18.29 51.30 -38.46
N SER A 19 -18.58 50.00 -38.40
CA SER A 19 -19.72 49.38 -37.69
C SER A 19 -19.85 47.91 -38.07
N VAL A 20 -18.86 47.10 -37.68
CA VAL A 20 -19.10 45.66 -37.52
C VAL A 20 -19.63 45.48 -36.11
N PHE A 21 -20.96 45.34 -36.00
CA PHE A 21 -21.56 44.67 -34.85
C PHE A 21 -20.96 43.27 -34.83
N PHE A 22 -19.95 43.05 -34.00
CA PHE A 22 -19.59 41.71 -33.58
C PHE A 22 -20.78 41.19 -32.76
N THR A 23 -21.66 40.41 -33.39
CA THR A 23 -22.44 39.43 -32.64
C THR A 23 -21.44 38.52 -31.98
N ALA A 24 -21.27 38.68 -30.67
CA ALA A 24 -20.60 37.69 -29.84
C ALA A 24 -21.43 36.40 -29.93
N GLU A 25 -21.11 35.54 -30.89
CA GLU A 25 -21.50 34.14 -30.85
C GLU A 25 -20.81 33.54 -29.64
N GLY A 26 -21.61 33.17 -28.64
CA GLY A 26 -21.13 32.74 -27.34
C GLY A 26 -20.40 31.40 -27.40
N GLU A 27 -19.15 31.38 -26.94
CA GLU A 27 -18.42 30.23 -26.44
C GLU A 27 -17.99 30.59 -25.00
N ASN A 28 -18.35 29.89 -23.91
CA ASN A 28 -18.38 28.45 -23.70
C ASN A 28 -19.60 28.02 -22.87
N GLN A 29 -20.43 27.13 -23.40
CA GLN A 29 -21.41 26.40 -22.59
C GLN A 29 -20.69 25.28 -21.82
N GLY A 30 -20.86 25.28 -20.48
CA GLY A 30 -20.29 24.31 -19.54
C GLY A 30 -20.66 22.87 -19.89
N THR A 31 -19.78 22.21 -20.64
CA THR A 31 -19.96 20.83 -21.09
C THR A 31 -18.67 20.04 -20.88
N CYS A 32 -18.82 18.77 -20.49
CA CYS A 32 -17.72 17.85 -20.24
C CYS A 32 -17.68 16.81 -21.35
N LYS A 33 -16.50 16.62 -21.95
CA LYS A 33 -16.26 15.60 -22.97
C LYS A 33 -15.59 14.37 -22.32
N VAL A 34 -15.98 13.18 -22.77
CA VAL A 34 -15.27 11.93 -22.45
C VAL A 34 -14.17 11.75 -23.49
N SER A 35 -12.91 11.74 -23.07
CA SER A 35 -11.74 11.82 -23.96
C SER A 35 -11.08 10.47 -24.28
N SER A 36 -11.31 9.41 -23.49
CA SER A 36 -10.78 8.05 -23.74
C SER A 36 -11.79 6.99 -23.30
N PHE A 37 -11.67 5.74 -23.75
CA PHE A 37 -12.50 4.60 -23.29
C PHE A 37 -11.63 3.45 -22.76
N GLU A 38 -10.38 3.74 -22.43
CA GLU A 38 -9.42 2.70 -22.09
C GLU A 38 -9.78 2.06 -20.75
N ASN A 39 -9.87 0.73 -20.78
CA ASN A 39 -10.07 -0.14 -19.62
C ASN A 39 -11.33 0.17 -18.80
N ARG A 40 -12.41 0.63 -19.45
CA ARG A 40 -13.68 0.93 -18.77
C ARG A 40 -14.92 0.85 -19.66
N GLN A 41 -16.03 0.49 -19.03
CA GLN A 41 -17.39 0.58 -19.56
C GLN A 41 -18.13 1.74 -18.89
N GLN A 42 -19.00 2.44 -19.62
CA GLN A 42 -19.70 3.62 -19.08
C GLN A 42 -21.21 3.59 -19.32
N LEU A 43 -21.93 4.22 -18.40
CA LEU A 43 -23.38 4.40 -18.47
C LEU A 43 -23.74 5.84 -18.04
N PRO A 44 -24.46 6.62 -18.88
CA PRO A 44 -24.90 6.29 -20.23
C PRO A 44 -23.74 6.25 -21.24
N ASN A 45 -23.90 5.51 -22.34
CA ASN A 45 -22.94 5.53 -23.45
C ASN A 45 -23.07 6.84 -24.26
N LYS A 46 -22.56 7.92 -23.68
CA LYS A 46 -22.61 9.30 -24.18
C LYS A 46 -21.22 9.92 -24.05
N THR A 47 -20.84 10.82 -24.95
CA THR A 47 -19.49 11.44 -24.95
C THR A 47 -19.49 12.90 -24.52
N LEU A 48 -20.66 13.55 -24.44
CA LEU A 48 -20.80 14.97 -24.12
C LEU A 48 -21.85 15.13 -23.01
N PHE A 49 -21.46 15.74 -21.90
CA PHE A 49 -22.32 15.94 -20.75
C PHE A 49 -22.50 17.42 -20.45
N LYS A 50 -23.71 17.83 -20.06
CA LYS A 50 -24.00 19.19 -19.60
C LYS A 50 -23.67 19.30 -18.11
N THR A 51 -23.37 20.51 -17.64
CA THR A 51 -23.19 20.76 -16.21
C THR A 51 -24.38 20.22 -15.40
N GLY A 52 -24.08 19.46 -14.34
CA GLY A 52 -25.04 18.77 -13.48
C GLY A 52 -25.39 17.34 -13.91
N GLU A 53 -25.00 16.89 -15.11
CA GLU A 53 -25.21 15.50 -15.52
C GLU A 53 -24.17 14.56 -14.88
N HIS A 54 -24.59 13.32 -14.63
CA HIS A 54 -23.77 12.27 -14.02
C HIS A 54 -23.36 11.22 -15.05
N LEU A 55 -22.18 10.64 -14.83
CA LEU A 55 -21.63 9.52 -15.59
C LEU A 55 -21.12 8.47 -14.61
N GLN A 56 -21.63 7.25 -14.75
CA GLN A 56 -21.11 6.09 -14.04
C GLN A 56 -20.17 5.32 -14.96
N TYR A 57 -19.00 4.93 -14.46
CA TYR A 57 -18.08 4.07 -15.19
C TYR A 57 -17.62 2.90 -14.34
N GLN A 58 -17.44 1.75 -14.98
CA GLN A 58 -16.91 0.54 -14.42
C GLN A 58 -15.57 0.24 -15.07
N CYS A 59 -14.53 0.06 -14.26
CA CYS A 59 -13.23 -0.36 -14.77
C CYS A 59 -13.26 -1.83 -15.21
N ASP A 60 -12.53 -2.14 -16.27
CA ASP A 60 -12.35 -3.49 -16.77
C ASP A 60 -11.53 -4.34 -15.79
N GLU A 61 -11.54 -5.65 -15.98
CA GLU A 61 -10.83 -6.59 -15.11
C GLU A 61 -9.33 -6.25 -15.03
N GLY A 62 -8.79 -6.20 -13.81
CA GLY A 62 -7.41 -5.80 -13.56
C GLY A 62 -7.19 -4.30 -13.41
N TYR A 63 -8.25 -3.48 -13.52
CA TYR A 63 -8.18 -2.02 -13.34
C TYR A 63 -9.15 -1.52 -12.27
N VAL A 64 -8.85 -0.33 -11.73
CA VAL A 64 -9.62 0.31 -10.67
C VAL A 64 -9.56 1.84 -10.78
N SER A 65 -10.54 2.56 -10.25
CA SER A 65 -10.51 4.02 -10.18
C SER A 65 -9.37 4.51 -9.27
N PRO A 66 -8.97 5.81 -9.33
CA PRO A 66 -7.95 6.36 -8.44
C PRO A 66 -8.35 6.25 -6.95
N HIS A 67 -9.66 6.11 -6.66
CA HIS A 67 -10.20 5.91 -5.31
C HIS A 67 -10.37 4.43 -4.93
N LYS A 68 -9.80 3.50 -5.71
CA LYS A 68 -9.87 2.05 -5.48
C LYS A 68 -11.27 1.45 -5.57
N ASN A 69 -12.15 2.03 -6.40
CA ASN A 69 -13.46 1.46 -6.72
C ASN A 69 -13.49 0.80 -8.10
N ILE A 70 -14.19 -0.33 -8.21
CA ILE A 70 -14.47 -0.98 -9.51
C ILE A 70 -15.48 -0.15 -10.32
N VAL A 71 -16.45 0.46 -9.64
CA VAL A 71 -17.47 1.32 -10.24
C VAL A 71 -17.41 2.68 -9.55
N GLU A 72 -17.40 3.74 -10.34
CA GLU A 72 -17.29 5.12 -9.86
C GLU A 72 -18.31 6.00 -10.59
N GLU A 73 -18.86 6.98 -9.88
CA GLU A 73 -19.72 8.02 -10.44
C GLU A 73 -18.99 9.36 -10.49
N THR A 74 -19.20 10.12 -11.55
CA THR A 74 -18.66 11.46 -11.72
C THR A 74 -19.73 12.42 -12.22
N MET A 75 -19.60 13.70 -11.86
CA MET A 75 -20.51 14.76 -12.27
C MET A 75 -19.79 15.74 -13.20
N CYS A 76 -20.47 16.18 -14.25
CA CYS A 76 -19.98 17.27 -15.06
C CYS A 76 -20.22 18.60 -14.35
N LEU A 77 -19.14 19.32 -14.01
CA LEU A 77 -19.18 20.67 -13.45
C LEU A 77 -18.89 21.69 -14.54
N SER A 78 -19.10 22.98 -14.23
CA SER A 78 -18.68 24.07 -15.13
C SER A 78 -17.15 24.11 -15.34
N SER A 79 -16.38 23.55 -14.40
CA SER A 79 -14.93 23.41 -14.44
C SER A 79 -14.43 22.09 -15.04
N GLY A 80 -15.32 21.18 -15.46
CA GLY A 80 -14.96 19.84 -15.93
C GLY A 80 -15.50 18.72 -15.03
N TRP A 81 -14.98 17.50 -15.17
CA TRP A 81 -15.43 16.35 -14.38
C TRP A 81 -15.06 16.48 -12.89
N SER A 82 -15.96 16.07 -12.00
CA SER A 82 -15.74 16.12 -10.55
C SER A 82 -14.70 15.10 -10.08
N THR A 83 -14.52 14.02 -10.83
CA THR A 83 -13.50 12.99 -10.59
C THR A 83 -12.78 12.65 -11.90
N ILE A 84 -11.58 12.07 -11.77
CA ILE A 84 -10.78 11.69 -12.93
C ILE A 84 -11.40 10.44 -13.58
N LEU A 85 -11.62 10.49 -14.89
CA LEU A 85 -12.11 9.39 -15.71
C LEU A 85 -10.98 8.45 -16.14
N GLN A 86 -10.21 7.91 -15.19
CA GLN A 86 -9.09 7.02 -15.46
C GLN A 86 -9.21 5.73 -14.66
N CYS A 87 -9.00 4.61 -15.33
CA CYS A 87 -8.84 3.32 -14.70
C CYS A 87 -7.36 2.96 -14.72
N ILE A 88 -6.79 2.70 -13.55
CA ILE A 88 -5.37 2.36 -13.37
C ILE A 88 -5.23 0.88 -13.04
N GLU A 89 -4.12 0.27 -13.48
CA GLU A 89 -3.84 -1.15 -13.22
C GLU A 89 -3.78 -1.42 -11.71
N ILE A 90 -4.46 -2.46 -11.26
CA ILE A 90 -4.43 -2.92 -9.87
C ILE A 90 -3.06 -3.50 -9.59
N THR A 91 -2.36 -2.85 -8.66
CA THR A 91 -1.08 -3.31 -8.13
C THR A 91 -1.05 -3.16 -6.62
N CYS A 92 -0.47 -4.15 -5.94
CA CYS A 92 -0.23 -4.14 -4.51
C CYS A 92 1.28 -4.12 -4.25
N THR A 93 1.71 -3.23 -3.37
CA THR A 93 3.12 -3.05 -3.05
C THR A 93 3.45 -3.62 -1.68
N VAL A 94 4.65 -4.20 -1.55
CA VAL A 94 5.21 -4.66 -0.28
C VAL A 94 6.16 -3.58 0.25
N PRO A 95 5.88 -2.97 1.41
CA PRO A 95 6.74 -1.91 1.95
C PRO A 95 8.09 -2.47 2.40
N SER A 96 9.20 -1.94 1.86
CA SER A 96 10.56 -2.41 2.16
C SER A 96 11.04 -2.12 3.59
N THR A 97 10.29 -1.35 4.38
CA THR A 97 10.70 -0.90 5.73
C THR A 97 10.24 -1.83 6.86
N THR A 98 9.58 -2.95 6.56
CA THR A 98 8.82 -3.73 7.55
C THR A 98 9.56 -4.98 8.07
N GLY A 99 10.79 -5.25 7.61
CA GLY A 99 11.50 -6.52 7.90
C GLY A 99 10.86 -7.76 7.28
N VAL A 100 9.74 -7.56 6.56
CA VAL A 100 9.02 -8.59 5.81
C VAL A 100 9.70 -8.77 4.47
N LEU A 101 10.10 -10.01 4.20
CA LEU A 101 10.72 -10.44 2.97
C LEU A 101 9.67 -11.00 2.03
N SER A 102 9.79 -10.67 0.75
CA SER A 102 8.99 -11.22 -0.33
C SER A 102 9.83 -11.34 -1.60
N LYS A 103 9.42 -12.21 -2.53
CA LYS A 103 10.14 -12.42 -3.80
C LYS A 103 10.11 -11.18 -4.70
N ARG A 104 9.04 -10.39 -4.63
CA ARG A 104 8.83 -9.16 -5.42
C ARG A 104 8.33 -8.05 -4.50
N LEU A 105 8.47 -6.81 -4.93
CA LEU A 105 7.89 -5.65 -4.23
C LEU A 105 6.54 -5.22 -4.78
N ILE A 106 6.17 -5.66 -5.98
CA ILE A 106 4.94 -5.29 -6.67
C ILE A 106 4.28 -6.54 -7.22
N TYR A 107 2.98 -6.69 -6.98
CA TYR A 107 2.14 -7.78 -7.42
C TYR A 107 0.90 -7.24 -8.13
N ARG A 108 0.44 -7.94 -9.16
CA ARG A 108 -0.79 -7.64 -9.93
C ARG A 108 -2.01 -8.28 -9.28
N ASN A 109 -3.20 -7.84 -9.71
CA ASN A 109 -4.47 -8.41 -9.28
C ASN A 109 -4.46 -9.95 -9.33
N SER A 110 -5.03 -10.57 -8.30
CA SER A 110 -5.11 -12.01 -8.10
C SER A 110 -3.77 -12.75 -7.93
N GLU A 111 -2.61 -12.09 -8.04
CA GLU A 111 -1.34 -12.73 -7.72
C GLU A 111 -1.18 -12.94 -6.21
N VAL A 112 -0.55 -14.05 -5.84
CA VAL A 112 -0.28 -14.42 -4.44
C VAL A 112 1.19 -14.16 -4.12
N ALA A 113 1.41 -13.44 -3.03
CA ALA A 113 2.72 -13.25 -2.43
C ALA A 113 2.91 -14.19 -1.24
N LYS A 114 4.15 -14.63 -1.06
CA LYS A 114 4.59 -15.40 0.10
C LYS A 114 5.58 -14.55 0.88
N PHE A 115 5.40 -14.51 2.20
CA PHE A 115 6.15 -13.67 3.11
C PHE A 115 6.97 -14.50 4.10
N SER A 116 8.11 -13.95 4.48
CA SER A 116 8.97 -14.46 5.55
C SER A 116 9.62 -13.27 6.27
N CYS A 117 10.31 -13.52 7.38
CA CYS A 117 11.08 -12.49 8.07
C CYS A 117 12.58 -12.75 7.94
N ASP A 118 13.38 -11.70 8.16
CA ASP A 118 14.83 -11.84 8.38
C ASP A 118 15.14 -12.76 9.56
N ASP A 119 16.37 -13.29 9.59
CA ASP A 119 16.83 -14.21 10.61
C ASP A 119 16.69 -13.62 12.03
N GLY A 120 16.10 -14.41 12.94
CA GLY A 120 15.89 -13.99 14.34
C GLY A 120 14.57 -13.27 14.60
N LEU A 121 13.73 -13.08 13.58
CA LEU A 121 12.38 -12.55 13.71
C LEU A 121 11.34 -13.65 13.42
N MET A 122 10.15 -13.50 14.00
CA MET A 122 8.98 -14.35 13.73
C MET A 122 7.96 -13.59 12.91
N LEU A 123 7.36 -14.30 11.96
CA LEU A 123 6.23 -13.81 11.19
C LEU A 123 4.97 -13.84 12.06
N ASN A 124 4.34 -12.69 12.24
CA ASN A 124 3.04 -12.55 12.87
C ASN A 124 1.99 -12.21 11.79
N GLY A 125 0.98 -13.07 11.65
CA GLY A 125 -0.03 -12.97 10.59
C GLY A 125 0.10 -14.07 9.53
N SER A 126 -0.42 -13.81 8.33
CA SER A 126 -0.47 -14.80 7.26
C SER A 126 0.85 -14.89 6.48
N GLU A 127 1.31 -16.11 6.21
CA GLU A 127 2.48 -16.38 5.35
C GLU A 127 2.18 -16.07 3.87
N ILE A 128 0.90 -16.03 3.49
CA ILE A 128 0.45 -15.75 2.13
C ILE A 128 -0.58 -14.64 2.10
N SER A 129 -0.54 -13.81 1.07
CA SER A 129 -1.58 -12.82 0.79
C SER A 129 -1.81 -12.69 -0.70
N GLN A 130 -3.06 -12.49 -1.10
CA GLN A 130 -3.46 -12.25 -2.47
C GLN A 130 -3.67 -10.74 -2.69
N CYS A 131 -3.23 -10.24 -3.85
CA CYS A 131 -3.46 -8.86 -4.24
C CYS A 131 -4.86 -8.70 -4.83
N HIS A 132 -5.65 -7.79 -4.28
CA HIS A 132 -6.96 -7.40 -4.77
C HIS A 132 -7.01 -5.90 -5.11
N TYR A 133 -8.11 -5.46 -5.73
CA TYR A 133 -8.34 -4.05 -6.04
C TYR A 133 -8.34 -3.16 -4.77
N TYR A 134 -8.74 -3.72 -3.62
CA TYR A 134 -8.73 -3.05 -2.32
C TYR A 134 -7.43 -3.23 -1.51
N GLY A 135 -6.44 -3.94 -2.06
CA GLY A 135 -5.15 -4.20 -1.42
C GLY A 135 -4.93 -5.67 -1.09
N TRP A 136 -4.06 -5.92 -0.12
CA TRP A 136 -3.65 -7.25 0.31
C TRP A 136 -4.70 -7.93 1.18
N ASP A 137 -5.02 -9.18 0.86
CA ASP A 137 -5.94 -10.01 1.65
C ASP A 137 -5.44 -11.47 1.77
N PRO A 138 -5.20 -11.99 2.98
CA PRO A 138 -5.20 -11.28 4.27
C PRO A 138 -4.22 -10.09 4.31
N PRO A 139 -4.38 -9.12 5.21
CA PRO A 139 -3.42 -8.01 5.34
C PRO A 139 -1.97 -8.48 5.49
N LEU A 140 -1.02 -7.64 5.10
CA LEU A 140 0.40 -7.96 5.20
C LEU A 140 0.80 -8.34 6.63
N PRO A 141 1.64 -9.37 6.82
CA PRO A 141 2.12 -9.77 8.14
C PRO A 141 3.12 -8.73 8.69
N THR A 142 3.43 -8.84 9.98
CA THR A 142 4.52 -8.11 10.64
C THR A 142 5.63 -9.06 11.06
N CYS A 143 6.85 -8.55 11.16
CA CYS A 143 7.97 -9.28 11.72
C CYS A 143 8.28 -8.77 13.12
N GLU A 144 8.27 -9.68 14.09
CA GLU A 144 8.48 -9.37 15.50
C GLU A 144 9.72 -10.09 16.01
N GLU A 145 10.45 -9.46 16.93
CA GLU A 145 11.58 -10.13 17.59
C GLU A 145 11.10 -11.38 18.31
N ILE A 146 11.90 -12.45 18.24
CA ILE A 146 11.66 -13.65 19.04
C ILE A 146 11.89 -13.30 20.52
N ARG A 147 10.86 -12.81 21.20
CA ARG A 147 10.85 -12.62 22.66
C ARG A 147 10.55 -13.91 23.42
N ASP A 148 10.19 -14.96 22.70
CA ASP A 148 9.74 -16.25 23.24
C ASP A 148 10.83 -17.33 23.31
N ARG A 149 12.11 -16.96 23.15
CA ARG A 149 13.20 -17.93 23.29
C ARG A 149 14.15 -17.59 24.41
N CYS A 150 14.27 -18.50 25.35
CA CYS A 150 15.26 -18.37 26.41
C CYS A 150 16.67 -18.65 25.87
N PRO A 151 17.69 -18.01 26.45
CA PRO A 151 19.09 -18.34 26.17
C PRO A 151 19.39 -19.80 26.57
N PRO A 152 20.59 -20.33 26.21
CA PRO A 152 21.04 -21.62 26.71
C PRO A 152 20.81 -21.76 28.21
N ARG A 153 20.52 -22.98 28.67
CA ARG A 153 20.10 -23.18 30.04
C ARG A 153 21.17 -22.65 31.02
N PRO A 154 20.78 -21.96 32.09
CA PRO A 154 21.70 -21.60 33.16
C PRO A 154 22.25 -22.87 33.82
N ARG A 155 23.50 -22.79 34.32
CA ARG A 155 24.21 -23.90 34.97
C ARG A 155 24.52 -23.54 36.42
N PRO A 156 23.58 -23.75 37.36
CA PRO A 156 23.84 -23.54 38.78
C PRO A 156 24.98 -24.44 39.26
N SER A 157 25.74 -23.98 40.27
CA SER A 157 26.83 -24.77 40.86
C SER A 157 26.34 -26.11 41.42
N ASN A 158 27.20 -27.13 41.35
CA ASN A 158 26.94 -28.47 41.86
C ASN A 158 25.75 -29.19 41.20
N THR A 159 25.47 -28.88 39.93
CA THR A 159 24.46 -29.56 39.09
C THR A 159 25.11 -30.56 38.12
N GLU A 160 24.36 -31.59 37.75
CA GLU A 160 24.77 -32.55 36.72
C GLU A 160 24.85 -31.88 35.34
N GLU A 161 25.78 -32.36 34.52
CA GLU A 161 25.88 -31.92 33.13
C GLU A 161 24.81 -32.61 32.28
N ILE A 162 23.93 -31.80 31.69
CA ILE A 162 22.85 -32.23 30.81
C ILE A 162 23.06 -31.51 29.46
N PRO A 163 22.70 -32.11 28.31
CA PRO A 163 22.73 -31.43 27.03
C PRO A 163 21.99 -30.08 27.07
N SER A 164 22.60 -29.03 26.51
CA SER A 164 21.96 -27.72 26.39
C SER A 164 21.63 -27.44 24.93
N LYS A 165 20.40 -26.99 24.67
CA LYS A 165 20.07 -26.36 23.38
C LYS A 165 20.69 -24.96 23.33
N GLN A 166 20.87 -24.45 22.11
CA GLN A 166 21.26 -23.05 21.89
C GLN A 166 20.13 -22.09 22.29
N HIS A 167 18.86 -22.51 22.11
CA HIS A 167 17.66 -21.78 22.51
C HIS A 167 16.56 -22.73 22.96
N TYR A 168 15.69 -22.27 23.86
CA TYR A 168 14.50 -22.99 24.34
C TYR A 168 13.25 -22.16 24.05
N SER A 169 12.19 -22.79 23.55
CA SER A 169 10.89 -22.16 23.29
C SER A 169 10.15 -21.82 24.59
N ASN A 170 9.29 -20.81 24.53
CA ASN A 170 8.39 -20.44 25.63
C ASN A 170 7.57 -21.66 26.08
N GLY A 171 7.51 -21.90 27.39
CA GLY A 171 6.89 -23.08 27.99
C GLY A 171 7.77 -24.33 28.06
N GLU A 172 8.98 -24.34 27.48
CA GLU A 172 9.90 -25.47 27.69
C GLU A 172 10.43 -25.50 29.13
N GLU A 173 10.43 -26.70 29.71
CA GLU A 173 10.84 -26.97 31.08
C GLU A 173 12.13 -27.83 31.09
N VAL A 174 13.07 -27.46 31.96
CA VAL A 174 14.31 -28.21 32.15
C VAL A 174 14.46 -28.59 33.61
N GLN A 175 14.57 -29.90 33.87
CA GLN A 175 14.83 -30.42 35.20
C GLN A 175 16.29 -30.20 35.61
N ILE A 176 16.49 -29.82 36.87
CA ILE A 176 17.79 -29.61 37.48
C ILE A 176 18.09 -30.76 38.43
N LYS A 177 19.22 -31.44 38.19
CA LYS A 177 19.73 -32.49 39.07
C LYS A 177 21.01 -32.04 39.74
N CYS A 178 21.10 -32.27 41.05
CA CYS A 178 22.30 -31.97 41.82
C CYS A 178 23.29 -33.14 41.78
N LEU A 179 24.58 -32.84 41.85
CA LEU A 179 25.64 -33.83 41.99
C LEU A 179 25.48 -34.63 43.29
N PRO A 180 26.04 -35.86 43.36
CA PRO A 180 26.11 -36.63 44.60
C PRO A 180 26.73 -35.81 45.74
N GLY A 181 26.14 -35.89 46.94
CA GLY A 181 26.55 -35.09 48.12
C GLY A 181 25.81 -33.76 48.28
N PHE A 182 25.00 -33.35 47.30
CA PHE A 182 24.19 -32.14 47.36
C PHE A 182 22.69 -32.45 47.35
N LYS A 183 21.89 -31.57 47.96
CA LYS A 183 20.43 -31.59 47.97
C LYS A 183 19.90 -30.36 47.24
N LEU A 184 18.89 -30.56 46.41
CA LEU A 184 18.20 -29.48 45.71
C LEU A 184 17.39 -28.64 46.70
N HIS A 185 17.52 -27.32 46.60
CA HIS A 185 16.76 -26.33 47.33
C HIS A 185 16.11 -25.36 46.32
N GLY A 186 14.78 -25.24 46.37
CA GLY A 186 13.99 -24.50 45.39
C GLY A 186 13.25 -25.43 44.42
N SER A 187 12.93 -24.93 43.22
CA SER A 187 12.19 -25.66 42.19
C SER A 187 13.02 -26.78 41.55
N GLU A 188 12.42 -27.95 41.32
CA GLU A 188 13.06 -29.08 40.62
C GLU A 188 13.35 -28.80 39.14
N SER A 189 12.69 -27.79 38.60
CA SER A 189 12.79 -27.41 37.21
C SER A 189 12.78 -25.90 37.03
N ILE A 190 13.29 -25.47 35.88
CA ILE A 190 13.21 -24.10 35.39
C ILE A 190 12.35 -24.09 34.12
N LEU A 191 11.46 -23.11 34.02
CA LEU A 191 10.56 -22.90 32.89
C LEU A 191 11.03 -21.70 32.08
N CYS A 192 11.01 -21.81 30.76
CA CYS A 192 11.20 -20.66 29.89
C CYS A 192 9.88 -19.88 29.80
N ILE A 193 9.86 -18.65 30.30
CA ILE A 193 8.68 -17.77 30.24
C ILE A 193 9.08 -16.46 29.56
N ASN A 194 8.52 -16.20 28.38
CA ASN A 194 8.71 -14.97 27.60
C ASN A 194 10.19 -14.58 27.49
N GLY A 195 11.03 -15.55 27.11
CA GLY A 195 12.46 -15.35 26.87
C GLY A 195 13.34 -15.31 28.12
N SER A 196 12.76 -15.47 29.32
CA SER A 196 13.48 -15.53 30.59
C SER A 196 13.24 -16.84 31.33
N TRP A 197 14.29 -17.36 31.97
CA TRP A 197 14.18 -18.52 32.85
C TRP A 197 13.54 -18.13 34.18
N THR A 198 12.66 -18.99 34.71
CA THR A 198 12.16 -18.85 36.10
C THR A 198 13.28 -18.97 37.13
N SER A 199 12.97 -18.70 38.40
CA SER A 199 13.94 -18.73 39.50
C SER A 199 14.76 -20.02 39.55
N LEU A 200 16.08 -19.87 39.62
CA LEU A 200 17.03 -20.98 39.62
C LEU A 200 17.11 -21.65 41.00
N PRO A 201 17.11 -22.99 41.08
CA PRO A 201 17.36 -23.69 42.33
C PRO A 201 18.84 -23.67 42.71
N GLN A 202 19.11 -24.02 43.97
CA GLN A 202 20.45 -24.17 44.52
C GLN A 202 20.70 -25.61 44.97
N CYS A 203 21.88 -26.14 44.67
CA CYS A 203 22.35 -27.42 45.19
C CYS A 203 23.24 -27.17 46.41
N ILE A 204 22.71 -27.45 47.60
CA ILE A 204 23.38 -27.24 48.89
C ILE A 204 23.93 -28.55 49.46
N CYS A 205 25.03 -28.51 50.21
CA CYS A 205 25.62 -29.72 50.81
C CYS A 205 24.61 -30.44 51.72
N LYS A 206 24.60 -31.77 51.66
CA LYS A 206 23.81 -32.61 52.56
C LYS A 206 24.33 -32.60 53.99
#